data_AF-A0A1V5JFB5-F1
#
_entry.id   AF-A0A1V5JFB5-F1
#
_cell.length_a   1.000
_cell.length_b   1.000
_cell.length_c   1.000
_cell.angle_alpha   90.00
_cell.angle_beta   90.00
_cell.angle_gamma   90.00
#
_symmetry.space_group_name_H-M   'P 1'
#
loop_
_entity.id
_entity.type
_entity.pdbx_description
1 polymer ?
#
loop_
_entity_poly.entity_id
_entity_poly.type
_entity_poly.pdbx_seq_one_letter_code
_entity_poly.pdbx_strand_id
1 'polypeptide(L)'
;MSYEEHQHFSGKRRPCYSNGRASCDKDGKLVAVEYDYGMDQGAYTFGGDDIISKPSRFAFFPYKVPNVAGLTRIAITNHNFGTAYRSYGSPQAYTLSESLMDMLAEKAGIDPFEFRWRNIAREGDLNINSRPFRMYPMEDMMKLMKPHYDKAVKEAREKDTPEVRRGVGLAWGGFNVSEGPTDNATVHLELNADNTITKYDTWQELGQGGDVGSLMVTLEALKPLKLKPEQIKLIQSDTKICPDSGMSAGSRSHYMNGNATIAAANKMLDAMRKPDGTFRTYDEMVKEGLPTKFEGKFANVVTPGLSRLDPNTGMGDPTPAFTYALNMAEVAVDTKTGKTTVTRFVCVADVGRIGNIDAVNGQAFGGISHSIGFALSEDYDDVKKHSNIAGSGVPYIKDIPDEIIVLYNDNYDKTGPFGSSGASEAFQASGHVAVLNAIYNACGVRVHEMPATKEKVKAGLDILARGEKIEPQKKYFLGSDLYDELENIKANPVPFGGNDFFKPIGGAGERFF
;
A
#
# COMPACT_ATOMS: atom_id res chain seq x y z
N MET A 1 19.83 21.04 3.92
CA MET A 1 18.43 21.42 4.10
C MET A 1 18.11 21.35 5.59
N SER A 2 17.65 22.44 6.20
CA SER A 2 17.10 22.43 7.56
C SER A 2 15.80 21.62 7.61
N TYR A 3 15.27 21.31 8.80
CA TYR A 3 14.00 20.58 8.89
C TYR A 3 12.82 21.42 8.36
N GLU A 4 12.86 22.74 8.59
CA GLU A 4 11.87 23.67 8.04
C GLU A 4 11.95 23.73 6.51
N GLU A 5 13.15 23.87 5.94
CA GLU A 5 13.33 23.78 4.49
C GLU A 5 12.85 22.43 3.95
N HIS A 6 13.07 21.33 4.68
CA HIS A 6 12.56 20.02 4.32
C HIS A 6 11.04 19.99 4.30
N GLN A 7 10.37 20.54 5.31
CA GLN A 7 8.91 20.63 5.32
C GLN A 7 8.37 21.45 4.15
N HIS A 8 9.01 22.55 3.79
CA HIS A 8 8.55 23.43 2.70
C HIS A 8 8.89 22.95 1.28
N PHE A 9 10.06 22.33 1.08
CA PHE A 9 10.60 22.03 -0.25
C PHE A 9 10.67 20.54 -0.60
N SER A 10 10.24 19.65 0.30
CA SER A 10 9.94 18.25 -0.07
C SER A 10 8.47 18.08 -0.39
N GLY A 11 8.16 17.23 -1.37
CA GLY A 11 6.77 16.96 -1.74
C GLY A 11 5.99 16.30 -0.60
N LYS A 12 4.66 16.32 -0.70
CA LYS A 12 3.75 15.78 0.33
C LYS A 12 2.85 14.68 -0.22
N ARG A 13 2.19 13.95 0.69
CA ARG A 13 1.01 13.18 0.32
C ARG A 13 -0.05 14.15 -0.21
N ARG A 14 -0.69 13.79 -1.31
CA ARG A 14 -1.73 14.60 -1.93
C ARG A 14 -3.01 14.57 -1.08
N PRO A 15 -3.54 15.72 -0.65
CA PRO A 15 -4.89 15.81 -0.12
C PRO A 15 -5.89 15.21 -1.10
N CYS A 16 -6.94 14.58 -0.57
CA CYS A 16 -7.99 13.99 -1.37
C CYS A 16 -9.35 14.33 -0.76
N TYR A 17 -10.19 14.93 -1.58
CA TYR A 17 -11.59 15.21 -1.28
C TYR A 17 -12.41 14.14 -1.98
N SER A 18 -13.30 13.47 -1.25
CA SER A 18 -14.00 12.32 -1.80
C SER A 18 -15.47 12.33 -1.46
N ASN A 19 -16.29 12.03 -2.46
CA ASN A 19 -17.70 11.73 -2.30
C ASN A 19 -17.92 10.26 -2.63
N GLY A 20 -18.81 9.59 -1.91
CA GLY A 20 -19.16 8.22 -2.25
C GLY A 20 -20.45 7.78 -1.62
N ARG A 21 -21.00 6.72 -2.21
CA ARG A 21 -22.13 5.98 -1.65
C ARG A 21 -21.95 4.51 -1.99
N ALA A 22 -22.45 3.66 -1.12
CA ALA A 22 -22.46 2.22 -1.35
C ALA A 22 -23.82 1.66 -0.94
N SER A 23 -24.18 0.52 -1.53
CA SER A 23 -25.45 -0.15 -1.31
C SER A 23 -25.24 -1.64 -1.08
N CYS A 24 -26.08 -2.23 -0.22
CA CYS A 24 -26.17 -3.66 -0.04
C CYS A 24 -27.63 -4.11 -0.12
N ASP A 25 -27.82 -5.41 -0.38
CA ASP A 25 -29.13 -6.04 -0.25
C ASP A 25 -29.50 -6.27 1.23
N LYS A 26 -30.68 -6.87 1.46
CA LYS A 26 -31.19 -7.22 2.79
C LYS A 26 -30.31 -8.20 3.57
N ASP A 27 -29.46 -8.97 2.88
CA ASP A 27 -28.57 -9.95 3.45
C ASP A 27 -27.16 -9.36 3.67
N GLY A 28 -27.00 -8.05 3.42
CA GLY A 28 -25.75 -7.32 3.60
C GLY A 28 -24.72 -7.58 2.50
N LYS A 29 -25.12 -8.09 1.33
CA LYS A 29 -24.22 -8.26 0.18
C LYS A 29 -24.14 -6.97 -0.64
N LEU A 30 -22.94 -6.53 -1.00
CA LEU A 30 -22.71 -5.35 -1.81
C LEU A 30 -23.37 -5.49 -3.19
N VAL A 31 -24.11 -4.46 -3.59
CA VAL A 31 -24.81 -4.40 -4.88
C VAL A 31 -24.13 -3.41 -5.81
N ALA A 32 -23.90 -2.19 -5.34
CA ALA A 32 -23.27 -1.13 -6.12
C ALA A 32 -22.50 -0.16 -5.23
N VAL A 33 -21.43 0.40 -5.78
CA VAL A 33 -20.66 1.48 -5.15
C VAL A 33 -20.44 2.62 -6.13
N GLU A 34 -20.32 3.81 -5.57
CA GLU A 34 -19.94 5.02 -6.28
C GLU A 34 -18.84 5.74 -5.53
N TYR A 35 -17.87 6.24 -6.28
CA TYR A 35 -16.82 7.10 -5.76
C TYR A 35 -16.50 8.24 -6.72
N ASP A 36 -16.15 9.36 -6.13
CA ASP A 36 -15.71 10.55 -6.84
C ASP A 36 -14.59 11.21 -6.04
N TYR A 37 -13.36 11.02 -6.49
CA TYR A 37 -12.16 11.50 -5.83
C TYR A 37 -11.60 12.72 -6.56
N GLY A 38 -11.33 13.79 -5.82
CA GLY A 38 -10.59 14.97 -6.28
C GLY A 38 -9.30 15.11 -5.49
N MET A 39 -8.17 15.02 -6.17
CA MET A 39 -6.84 15.07 -5.55
C MET A 39 -6.14 16.39 -5.83
N ASP A 40 -5.44 16.91 -4.83
CA ASP A 40 -4.60 18.09 -4.95
C ASP A 40 -3.14 17.68 -5.24
N GLN A 41 -2.62 18.02 -6.42
CA GLN A 41 -1.26 17.73 -6.88
C GLN A 41 -0.24 18.81 -6.47
N GLY A 42 -0.70 19.95 -5.96
CA GLY A 42 0.14 21.14 -5.83
C GLY A 42 0.68 21.62 -7.18
N ALA A 43 1.82 22.30 -7.14
CA ALA A 43 2.30 23.07 -8.29
C ALA A 43 3.03 22.27 -9.40
N TYR A 44 3.49 21.06 -9.13
CA TYR A 44 4.28 20.26 -10.08
C TYR A 44 3.54 19.00 -10.49
N THR A 45 3.50 18.69 -11.79
CA THR A 45 2.65 17.63 -12.36
C THR A 45 3.17 16.22 -12.16
N PHE A 46 4.43 16.03 -11.74
CA PHE A 46 5.08 14.71 -11.65
C PHE A 46 4.26 13.71 -10.79
N GLY A 47 3.98 12.55 -11.38
CA GLY A 47 3.19 11.47 -10.78
C GLY A 47 1.69 11.75 -10.65
N GLY A 48 1.20 12.92 -11.08
CA GLY A 48 -0.22 13.23 -11.02
C GLY A 48 -1.09 12.32 -11.90
N ASP A 49 -0.52 11.83 -13.00
CA ASP A 49 -1.09 10.86 -13.92
C ASP A 49 -1.07 9.42 -13.39
N ASP A 50 -0.05 9.01 -12.64
CA ASP A 50 -0.04 7.68 -12.01
C ASP A 50 -0.98 7.60 -10.80
N ILE A 51 -0.97 8.62 -9.92
CA ILE A 51 -1.74 8.56 -8.66
C ILE A 51 -3.24 8.48 -8.88
N ILE A 52 -3.77 9.10 -9.93
CA ILE A 52 -5.21 9.04 -10.23
C ILE A 52 -5.68 7.62 -10.50
N SER A 53 -4.79 6.72 -10.92
CA SER A 53 -5.13 5.31 -11.09
C SER A 53 -5.36 4.60 -9.75
N LYS A 54 -4.77 5.08 -8.64
CA LYS A 54 -4.71 4.34 -7.38
C LYS A 54 -6.05 4.25 -6.67
N PRO A 55 -6.84 5.33 -6.48
CA PRO A 55 -8.20 5.18 -5.96
C PRO A 55 -9.07 4.28 -6.83
N SER A 56 -8.93 4.37 -8.15
CA SER A 56 -9.66 3.50 -9.09
C SER A 56 -9.22 2.03 -9.09
N ARG A 57 -8.11 1.68 -8.42
CA ARG A 57 -7.65 0.30 -8.23
C ARG A 57 -8.00 -0.27 -6.85
N PHE A 58 -7.98 0.60 -5.84
CA PHE A 58 -7.99 0.18 -4.44
C PHE A 58 -9.24 0.58 -3.67
N ALA A 59 -10.10 1.45 -4.20
CA ALA A 59 -11.41 1.70 -3.60
C ALA A 59 -12.17 0.36 -3.50
N PHE A 60 -12.66 0.04 -2.29
CA PHE A 60 -13.39 -1.20 -2.01
C PHE A 60 -12.59 -2.51 -2.22
N PHE A 61 -11.27 -2.44 -2.30
CA PHE A 61 -10.42 -3.64 -2.23
C PHE A 61 -10.45 -4.22 -0.80
N PRO A 62 -10.58 -5.55 -0.58
CA PRO A 62 -10.64 -6.65 -1.56
C PRO A 62 -12.05 -7.25 -1.72
N TYR A 63 -13.10 -6.44 -1.77
CA TYR A 63 -14.47 -6.95 -1.85
C TYR A 63 -14.89 -7.30 -3.27
N LYS A 64 -15.87 -8.21 -3.37
CA LYS A 64 -16.66 -8.39 -4.58
C LYS A 64 -17.69 -7.26 -4.67
N VAL A 65 -17.57 -6.44 -5.71
CA VAL A 65 -18.52 -5.36 -5.98
C VAL A 65 -19.09 -5.51 -7.39
N PRO A 66 -20.38 -5.87 -7.54
CA PRO A 66 -20.95 -6.16 -8.86
C PRO A 66 -21.07 -4.95 -9.78
N ASN A 67 -21.34 -3.76 -9.24
CA ASN A 67 -21.58 -2.55 -10.04
C ASN A 67 -20.77 -1.38 -9.47
N VAL A 68 -20.04 -0.68 -10.33
CA VAL A 68 -19.17 0.44 -9.95
C VAL A 68 -19.40 1.59 -10.92
N ALA A 69 -19.60 2.80 -10.39
CA ALA A 69 -19.43 4.03 -11.15
C ALA A 69 -18.45 4.93 -10.41
N GLY A 70 -17.36 5.31 -11.07
CA GLY A 70 -16.21 5.87 -10.38
C GLY A 70 -15.47 6.88 -11.22
N LEU A 71 -15.05 7.97 -10.58
CA LEU A 71 -14.18 8.97 -11.20
C LEU A 71 -13.06 9.36 -10.24
N THR A 72 -11.86 9.56 -10.77
CA THR A 72 -10.74 10.13 -10.04
C THR A 72 -10.16 11.28 -10.84
N ARG A 73 -10.07 12.44 -10.21
CA ARG A 73 -9.64 13.71 -10.79
C ARG A 73 -8.46 14.25 -10.02
N ILE A 74 -7.67 15.06 -10.70
CA ILE A 74 -6.55 15.75 -10.09
C ILE A 74 -6.52 17.21 -10.52
N ALA A 75 -6.22 18.09 -9.56
CA ALA A 75 -6.10 19.51 -9.79
C ALA A 75 -4.68 19.98 -9.47
N ILE A 76 -4.19 20.93 -10.25
CA ILE A 76 -2.96 21.67 -9.97
C ILE A 76 -3.35 22.85 -9.07
N THR A 77 -2.64 23.02 -7.96
CA THR A 77 -2.90 24.08 -6.99
C THR A 77 -1.59 24.80 -6.63
N ASN A 78 -1.69 25.83 -5.79
CA ASN A 78 -0.53 26.57 -5.29
C ASN A 78 0.01 26.02 -3.95
N HIS A 79 -0.57 24.94 -3.41
CA HIS A 79 -0.02 24.27 -2.24
C HIS A 79 1.24 23.47 -2.64
N ASN A 80 1.94 22.92 -1.63
CA ASN A 80 3.13 22.12 -1.84
C ASN A 80 2.88 20.94 -2.80
N PHE A 81 3.86 20.64 -3.66
CA PHE A 81 3.70 19.66 -4.72
C PHE A 81 3.56 18.22 -4.17
N GLY A 82 2.78 17.41 -4.86
CA GLY A 82 2.56 16.01 -4.51
C GLY A 82 3.74 15.13 -4.88
N THR A 83 4.22 14.32 -3.94
CA THR A 83 5.19 13.24 -4.20
C THR A 83 4.67 11.90 -3.68
N ALA A 84 5.40 10.82 -3.94
CA ALA A 84 5.07 9.53 -3.34
C ALA A 84 5.23 9.58 -1.82
N TYR A 85 4.15 9.31 -1.10
CA TYR A 85 4.18 8.91 0.30
C TYR A 85 3.69 7.46 0.33
N ARG A 86 4.40 6.58 1.05
CA ARG A 86 4.11 5.16 1.28
C ARG A 86 2.63 4.79 1.09
N SER A 87 2.36 3.73 0.32
CA SER A 87 1.03 3.26 -0.08
C SER A 87 0.33 4.16 -1.09
N TYR A 88 1.11 4.92 -1.84
CA TYR A 88 0.72 5.91 -2.85
C TYR A 88 -0.73 5.83 -3.37
N GLY A 89 -1.57 6.76 -2.90
CA GLY A 89 -2.99 6.90 -3.29
C GLY A 89 -3.97 5.94 -2.60
N SER A 90 -3.52 4.78 -2.13
CA SER A 90 -4.41 3.81 -1.47
C SER A 90 -4.96 4.26 -0.11
N PRO A 91 -4.21 5.00 0.76
CA PRO A 91 -4.80 5.55 1.98
C PRO A 91 -5.98 6.46 1.71
N GLN A 92 -5.89 7.29 0.68
CA GLN A 92 -6.98 8.15 0.26
C GLN A 92 -8.18 7.35 -0.27
N ALA A 93 -7.93 6.27 -1.01
CA ALA A 93 -8.97 5.35 -1.49
C ALA A 93 -9.73 4.73 -0.32
N TYR A 94 -9.00 4.14 0.63
CA TYR A 94 -9.57 3.43 1.77
C TYR A 94 -10.25 4.36 2.78
N THR A 95 -9.81 5.61 2.94
CA THR A 95 -10.50 6.59 3.79
C THR A 95 -11.98 6.71 3.42
N LEU A 96 -12.30 6.70 2.12
CA LEU A 96 -13.69 6.64 1.66
C LEU A 96 -14.27 5.23 1.82
N SER A 97 -13.65 4.23 1.18
CA SER A 97 -14.31 2.95 0.99
C SER A 97 -14.48 2.14 2.28
N GLU A 98 -13.48 2.10 3.15
CA GLU A 98 -13.58 1.34 4.41
C GLU A 98 -14.44 2.04 5.47
N SER A 99 -14.53 3.37 5.42
CA SER A 99 -15.51 4.11 6.22
C SER A 99 -16.94 3.77 5.78
N LEU A 100 -17.17 3.71 4.46
CA LEU A 100 -18.47 3.31 3.91
C LEU A 100 -18.85 1.87 4.28
N MET A 101 -17.89 0.93 4.30
CA MET A 101 -18.19 -0.44 4.75
C MET A 101 -18.72 -0.48 6.19
N ASP A 102 -18.13 0.32 7.08
CA ASP A 102 -18.56 0.42 8.48
C ASP A 102 -19.95 1.08 8.61
N MET A 103 -20.18 2.15 7.85
CA MET A 103 -21.49 2.83 7.80
C MET A 103 -22.60 1.94 7.22
N LEU A 104 -22.29 1.11 6.22
CA LEU A 104 -23.25 0.15 5.68
C LEU A 104 -23.54 -0.98 6.66
N ALA A 105 -22.51 -1.51 7.33
CA ALA A 105 -22.68 -2.55 8.35
C ALA A 105 -23.63 -2.08 9.45
N GLU A 106 -23.41 -0.87 9.97
CA GLU A 106 -24.28 -0.23 10.95
C GLU A 106 -25.71 -0.08 10.44
N LYS A 107 -25.89 0.48 9.23
CA LYS A 107 -27.22 0.70 8.65
C LYS A 107 -27.97 -0.61 8.39
N ALA A 108 -27.25 -1.69 8.09
CA ALA A 108 -27.80 -3.03 7.90
C ALA A 108 -28.03 -3.78 9.23
N GLY A 109 -27.55 -3.25 10.37
CA GLY A 109 -27.59 -3.93 11.67
C GLY A 109 -26.71 -5.18 11.71
N ILE A 110 -25.62 -5.20 10.94
CA ILE A 110 -24.68 -6.32 10.85
C ILE A 110 -23.37 -5.90 11.52
N ASP A 111 -22.78 -6.81 12.29
CA ASP A 111 -21.45 -6.62 12.85
C ASP A 111 -20.41 -6.28 11.75
N PRO A 112 -19.50 -5.32 11.96
CA PRO A 112 -18.58 -4.85 10.92
C PRO A 112 -17.56 -5.90 10.47
N PHE A 113 -17.23 -6.90 11.30
CA PHE A 113 -16.43 -8.05 10.87
C PHE A 113 -17.25 -8.96 9.96
N GLU A 114 -18.47 -9.30 10.38
CA GLU A 114 -19.37 -10.17 9.60
C GLU A 114 -19.79 -9.54 8.27
N PHE A 115 -20.01 -8.23 8.23
CA PHE A 115 -20.31 -7.51 7.00
C PHE A 115 -19.16 -7.64 5.99
N ARG A 116 -17.90 -7.48 6.45
CA ARG A 116 -16.72 -7.69 5.61
C ARG A 116 -16.61 -9.16 5.18
N TRP A 117 -16.83 -10.11 6.08
CA TRP A 117 -16.79 -11.55 5.78
C TRP A 117 -17.77 -11.95 4.67
N ARG A 118 -18.95 -11.35 4.66
CA ARG A 118 -19.95 -11.56 3.60
C ARG A 118 -19.48 -11.04 2.25
N ASN A 119 -18.64 -10.00 2.20
CA ASN A 119 -18.35 -9.25 0.98
C ASN A 119 -16.94 -9.42 0.44
N ILE A 120 -15.99 -9.97 1.21
CA ILE A 120 -14.66 -10.30 0.67
C ILE A 120 -14.79 -11.18 -0.59
N ALA A 121 -13.94 -10.89 -1.56
CA ALA A 121 -13.85 -11.69 -2.77
C ALA A 121 -13.41 -13.12 -2.44
N ARG A 122 -13.96 -14.08 -3.19
CA ARG A 122 -13.58 -15.49 -3.18
C ARG A 122 -13.16 -15.92 -4.57
N GLU A 123 -12.56 -17.09 -4.69
CA GLU A 123 -12.09 -17.64 -5.97
C GLU A 123 -13.16 -17.49 -7.07
N GLY A 124 -12.77 -16.89 -8.19
CA GLY A 124 -13.65 -16.58 -9.32
C GLY A 124 -14.35 -15.21 -9.26
N ASP A 125 -14.34 -14.52 -8.12
CA ASP A 125 -14.83 -13.14 -8.04
C ASP A 125 -13.85 -12.16 -8.67
N LEU A 126 -14.39 -11.08 -9.25
CA LEU A 126 -13.59 -10.02 -9.86
C LEU A 126 -13.41 -8.84 -8.90
N ASN A 127 -12.29 -8.14 -9.03
CA ASN A 127 -12.08 -6.83 -8.44
C ASN A 127 -12.86 -5.74 -9.22
N ILE A 128 -12.84 -4.50 -8.71
CA ILE A 128 -13.55 -3.37 -9.33
C ILE A 128 -13.05 -3.00 -10.74
N ASN A 129 -11.88 -3.49 -11.16
CA ASN A 129 -11.33 -3.30 -12.49
C ASN A 129 -11.71 -4.43 -13.47
N SER A 130 -12.71 -5.25 -13.12
CA SER A 130 -13.21 -6.37 -13.93
C SER A 130 -12.15 -7.44 -14.24
N ARG A 131 -11.28 -7.70 -13.26
CA ARG A 131 -10.23 -8.74 -13.35
C ARG A 131 -10.22 -9.62 -12.11
N PRO A 132 -9.83 -10.90 -12.23
CA PRO A 132 -9.60 -11.74 -11.06
C PRO A 132 -8.54 -11.10 -10.15
N PHE A 133 -8.63 -11.37 -8.85
CA PHE A 133 -7.50 -11.13 -7.98
C PHE A 133 -6.36 -12.12 -8.32
N ARG A 134 -5.11 -11.73 -8.03
CA ARG A 134 -3.96 -12.62 -8.23
C ARG A 134 -4.00 -13.82 -7.29
N MET A 135 -4.50 -13.59 -6.08
CA MET A 135 -4.71 -14.57 -5.02
C MET A 135 -5.93 -14.15 -4.21
N TYR A 136 -6.52 -15.11 -3.48
CA TYR A 136 -7.69 -14.88 -2.63
C TYR A 136 -7.42 -15.23 -1.14
N PRO A 137 -6.48 -14.54 -0.46
CA PRO A 137 -6.14 -14.86 0.93
C PRO A 137 -7.18 -14.38 1.96
N MET A 138 -8.24 -13.70 1.50
CA MET A 138 -9.15 -12.94 2.34
C MET A 138 -9.82 -13.79 3.42
N GLU A 139 -10.24 -15.02 3.10
CA GLU A 139 -10.88 -15.88 4.09
C GLU A 139 -9.91 -16.33 5.18
N ASP A 140 -8.69 -16.69 4.82
CA ASP A 140 -7.69 -17.16 5.79
C ASP A 140 -7.22 -16.02 6.69
N MET A 141 -7.04 -14.82 6.12
CA MET A 141 -6.73 -13.63 6.89
C MET A 141 -7.86 -13.23 7.86
N MET A 142 -9.12 -13.33 7.44
CA MET A 142 -10.26 -13.10 8.33
C MET A 142 -10.30 -14.13 9.46
N LYS A 143 -10.07 -15.42 9.18
CA LYS A 143 -10.00 -16.46 10.22
C LYS A 143 -8.89 -16.18 11.23
N LEU A 144 -7.71 -15.72 10.78
CA LEU A 144 -6.61 -15.31 11.65
C LEU A 144 -6.98 -14.11 12.52
N MET A 145 -7.72 -13.13 11.98
CA MET A 145 -8.16 -11.94 12.72
C MET A 145 -9.26 -12.24 13.74
N LYS A 146 -10.19 -13.16 13.43
CA LYS A 146 -11.40 -13.41 14.23
C LYS A 146 -11.15 -13.58 15.75
N PRO A 147 -10.22 -14.43 16.23
CA PRO A 147 -10.01 -14.58 17.67
C PRO A 147 -9.51 -13.29 18.34
N HIS A 148 -8.72 -12.48 17.63
CA HIS A 148 -8.27 -11.18 18.13
C HIS A 148 -9.42 -10.16 18.17
N TYR A 149 -10.26 -10.16 17.14
CA TYR A 149 -11.45 -9.32 17.08
C TYR A 149 -12.45 -9.63 18.21
N ASP A 150 -12.79 -10.90 18.41
CA ASP A 150 -13.73 -11.32 19.45
C ASP A 150 -13.24 -10.94 20.85
N LYS A 151 -11.95 -11.14 21.09
CA LYS A 151 -11.31 -10.72 22.34
C LYS A 151 -11.35 -9.21 22.52
N ALA A 152 -10.99 -8.44 21.48
CA ALA A 152 -10.99 -6.99 21.50
C ALA A 152 -12.39 -6.42 21.79
N VAL A 153 -13.42 -6.91 21.10
CA VAL A 153 -14.81 -6.46 21.31
C VAL A 153 -15.28 -6.76 22.72
N LYS A 154 -14.97 -7.94 23.24
CA LYS A 154 -15.30 -8.30 24.62
C LYS A 154 -14.60 -7.38 25.63
N GLU A 155 -13.29 -7.22 25.51
CA GLU A 155 -12.50 -6.39 26.42
C GLU A 155 -12.87 -4.91 26.36
N ALA A 156 -13.18 -4.39 25.17
CA ALA A 156 -13.65 -3.02 25.00
C ALA A 156 -14.94 -2.78 25.78
N ARG A 157 -15.93 -3.69 25.68
CA ARG A 157 -17.18 -3.62 26.44
C ARG A 157 -16.97 -3.70 27.95
N GLU A 158 -16.08 -4.57 28.41
CA GLU A 158 -15.77 -4.74 29.84
C GLU A 158 -15.05 -3.53 30.45
N LYS A 159 -14.26 -2.80 29.64
CA LYS A 159 -13.45 -1.65 30.08
C LYS A 159 -14.07 -0.29 29.73
N ASP A 160 -15.25 -0.26 29.13
CA ASP A 160 -15.95 0.98 28.75
C ASP A 160 -16.51 1.70 29.98
N THR A 161 -16.27 3.01 30.08
CA THR A 161 -16.89 3.87 31.10
C THR A 161 -17.39 5.19 30.49
N PRO A 162 -18.27 5.94 31.17
CA PRO A 162 -18.70 7.27 30.70
C PRO A 162 -17.54 8.27 30.50
N GLU A 163 -16.47 8.14 31.28
CA GLU A 163 -15.29 9.01 31.21
C GLU A 163 -14.30 8.58 30.11
N VAL A 164 -14.19 7.28 29.87
CA VAL A 164 -13.28 6.71 28.88
C VAL A 164 -14.01 5.67 28.05
N ARG A 165 -14.35 6.06 26.83
CA ARG A 165 -15.06 5.20 25.89
C ARG A 165 -14.08 4.27 25.17
N ARG A 166 -14.47 3.02 24.96
CA ARG A 166 -13.66 1.98 24.32
C ARG A 166 -14.29 1.53 23.02
N GLY A 167 -13.49 1.42 21.98
CA GLY A 167 -13.97 0.99 20.67
C GLY A 167 -12.98 0.14 19.91
N VAL A 168 -13.51 -0.70 19.03
CA VAL A 168 -12.77 -1.56 18.11
C VAL A 168 -13.18 -1.20 16.70
N GLY A 169 -12.20 -1.00 15.82
CA GLY A 169 -12.43 -0.68 14.42
C GLY A 169 -11.62 -1.60 13.50
N LEU A 170 -12.19 -1.89 12.33
CA LEU A 170 -11.58 -2.71 11.30
C LEU A 170 -11.39 -1.90 10.01
N ALA A 171 -10.35 -2.24 9.27
CA ALA A 171 -10.18 -1.78 7.89
C ALA A 171 -9.41 -2.83 7.06
N TRP A 172 -10.00 -3.23 5.94
CA TRP A 172 -9.26 -3.92 4.88
C TRP A 172 -8.36 -2.94 4.13
N GLY A 173 -7.24 -3.45 3.63
CA GLY A 173 -6.28 -2.72 2.85
C GLY A 173 -5.39 -3.64 2.04
N GLY A 174 -4.55 -3.02 1.23
CA GLY A 174 -3.63 -3.72 0.37
C GLY A 174 -3.03 -2.77 -0.65
N PHE A 175 -2.02 -3.26 -1.35
CA PHE A 175 -1.29 -2.46 -2.31
C PHE A 175 -0.74 -3.31 -3.46
N ASN A 176 -0.40 -2.64 -4.57
CA ASN A 176 0.21 -3.31 -5.70
C ASN A 176 1.67 -3.64 -5.40
N VAL A 177 2.17 -4.64 -6.11
CA VAL A 177 3.60 -4.95 -6.23
C VAL A 177 4.01 -4.67 -7.67
N SER A 178 5.13 -4.00 -7.88
CA SER A 178 5.62 -3.47 -9.18
C SER A 178 4.99 -2.13 -9.62
N GLU A 179 5.63 -1.49 -10.58
CA GLU A 179 5.21 -0.23 -11.22
C GLU A 179 4.19 -0.41 -12.35
N GLY A 180 3.91 -1.64 -12.77
CA GLY A 180 2.94 -1.88 -13.82
C GLY A 180 3.31 -2.98 -14.80
N PRO A 181 2.58 -3.07 -15.92
CA PRO A 181 2.80 -4.10 -16.95
C PRO A 181 4.20 -4.10 -17.59
N THR A 182 4.86 -2.94 -17.61
CA THR A 182 6.16 -2.73 -18.28
C THR A 182 7.34 -2.64 -17.31
N ASP A 183 7.10 -2.88 -16.01
CA ASP A 183 8.15 -2.86 -15.01
C ASP A 183 9.22 -3.93 -15.31
N ASN A 184 10.47 -3.62 -15.06
CA ASN A 184 11.60 -4.52 -15.27
C ASN A 184 12.73 -4.23 -14.27
N ALA A 185 13.60 -5.22 -14.07
CA ALA A 185 14.81 -5.08 -13.28
C ALA A 185 15.95 -5.89 -13.89
N THR A 186 17.16 -5.32 -13.80
CA THR A 186 18.41 -5.97 -14.16
C THR A 186 19.33 -6.03 -12.93
N VAL A 187 20.03 -7.15 -12.76
CA VAL A 187 21.09 -7.33 -11.74
C VAL A 187 22.27 -8.06 -12.35
N HIS A 188 23.47 -7.86 -11.79
CA HIS A 188 24.65 -8.65 -12.15
C HIS A 188 25.16 -9.46 -10.96
N LEU A 189 25.55 -10.70 -11.21
CA LEU A 189 26.31 -11.52 -10.26
C LEU A 189 27.69 -11.81 -10.84
N GLU A 190 28.73 -11.60 -10.05
CA GLU A 190 30.13 -11.80 -10.45
C GLU A 190 30.81 -12.77 -9.49
N LEU A 191 31.36 -13.86 -10.03
CA LEU A 191 32.26 -14.76 -9.32
C LEU A 191 33.65 -14.13 -9.26
N ASN A 192 34.13 -13.87 -8.06
CA ASN A 192 35.43 -13.24 -7.81
C ASN A 192 36.57 -14.28 -7.79
N ALA A 193 37.81 -13.82 -7.89
CA ALA A 193 38.99 -14.69 -7.89
C ALA A 193 39.15 -15.56 -6.63
N ASP A 194 38.63 -15.11 -5.49
CA ASP A 194 38.61 -15.85 -4.22
C ASP A 194 37.37 -16.74 -4.04
N ASN A 195 36.57 -16.93 -5.10
CA ASN A 195 35.29 -17.65 -5.12
C ASN A 195 34.18 -17.03 -4.26
N THR A 196 34.33 -15.79 -3.82
CA THR A 196 33.22 -14.99 -3.31
C THR A 196 32.37 -14.46 -4.46
N ILE A 197 31.17 -13.97 -4.17
CA ILE A 197 30.25 -13.38 -5.15
C ILE A 197 30.11 -11.89 -4.89
N THR A 198 30.19 -11.08 -5.94
CA THR A 198 29.73 -9.69 -5.89
C THR A 198 28.38 -9.57 -6.61
N LYS A 199 27.39 -8.99 -5.94
CA LYS A 199 26.12 -8.61 -6.56
C LYS A 199 26.07 -7.11 -6.82
N TYR A 200 25.63 -6.74 -8.02
CA TYR A 200 25.42 -5.36 -8.44
C TYR A 200 23.94 -5.13 -8.71
N ASP A 201 23.35 -4.13 -8.04
CA ASP A 201 21.97 -3.71 -8.27
C ASP A 201 21.73 -2.24 -7.92
N THR A 202 20.58 -1.68 -8.31
CA THR A 202 20.13 -0.36 -7.84
C THR A 202 18.92 -0.51 -6.91
N TRP A 203 18.95 -1.46 -5.97
CA TRP A 203 17.95 -1.47 -4.90
C TRP A 203 18.30 -0.38 -3.89
N GLN A 204 17.68 0.80 -4.03
CA GLN A 204 17.98 1.95 -3.17
C GLN A 204 17.52 1.70 -1.73
N GLU A 205 18.39 1.99 -0.76
CA GLU A 205 18.13 1.83 0.67
C GLU A 205 17.57 3.12 1.28
N LEU A 206 16.31 3.08 1.70
CA LEU A 206 15.63 4.16 2.44
C LEU A 206 15.66 3.90 3.96
N GLY A 207 16.13 2.72 4.38
CA GLY A 207 16.01 2.16 5.72
C GLY A 207 15.09 0.93 5.78
N GLN A 208 14.55 0.46 4.65
CA GLN A 208 13.65 -0.70 4.58
C GLN A 208 14.34 -2.07 4.65
N GLY A 209 15.67 -2.12 4.48
CA GLY A 209 16.41 -3.38 4.38
C GLY A 209 16.51 -3.92 2.95
N GLY A 210 16.75 -3.03 1.98
CA GLY A 210 17.16 -3.41 0.63
C GLY A 210 18.50 -4.13 0.57
N ASP A 211 19.42 -3.85 1.50
CA ASP A 211 20.66 -4.60 1.67
C ASP A 211 20.42 -6.07 2.08
N VAL A 212 19.72 -6.31 3.19
CA VAL A 212 19.41 -7.65 3.68
C VAL A 212 18.48 -8.41 2.74
N GLY A 213 17.53 -7.71 2.11
CA GLY A 213 16.68 -8.28 1.07
C GLY A 213 17.48 -8.76 -0.13
N SER A 214 18.41 -7.95 -0.62
CA SER A 214 19.29 -8.29 -1.74
C SER A 214 20.21 -9.46 -1.40
N LEU A 215 20.81 -9.46 -0.21
CA LEU A 215 21.68 -10.54 0.29
C LEU A 215 20.93 -11.88 0.40
N MET A 216 19.78 -11.88 1.08
CA MET A 216 19.03 -13.10 1.37
C MET A 216 18.51 -13.79 0.11
N VAL A 217 17.98 -13.03 -0.84
CA VAL A 217 17.52 -13.60 -2.12
C VAL A 217 18.69 -14.15 -2.93
N THR A 218 19.87 -13.53 -2.85
CA THR A 218 21.08 -14.04 -3.53
C THR A 218 21.60 -15.32 -2.90
N LEU A 219 21.62 -15.40 -1.57
CA LEU A 219 21.98 -16.63 -0.84
C LEU A 219 21.04 -17.79 -1.20
N GLU A 220 19.73 -17.55 -1.21
CA GLU A 220 18.77 -18.60 -1.54
C GLU A 220 18.87 -19.01 -3.03
N ALA A 221 19.11 -18.06 -3.94
CA ALA A 221 19.31 -18.35 -5.36
C ALA A 221 20.60 -19.14 -5.66
N LEU A 222 21.66 -18.92 -4.87
CA LEU A 222 22.95 -19.62 -4.98
C LEU A 222 23.14 -20.73 -3.95
N LYS A 223 22.07 -21.17 -3.29
CA LYS A 223 22.08 -22.21 -2.25
C LYS A 223 22.90 -23.46 -2.58
N PRO A 224 22.94 -23.97 -3.84
CA PRO A 224 23.80 -25.10 -4.19
C PRO A 224 25.31 -24.88 -3.94
N LEU A 225 25.78 -23.63 -3.96
CA LEU A 225 27.18 -23.27 -3.70
C LEU A 225 27.51 -23.24 -2.20
N LYS A 226 26.51 -23.29 -1.32
CA LYS A 226 26.67 -23.28 0.15
C LYS A 226 27.49 -22.10 0.67
N LEU A 227 27.31 -20.94 0.05
CA LEU A 227 27.96 -19.69 0.45
C LEU A 227 27.46 -19.24 1.82
N LYS A 228 28.36 -18.64 2.60
CA LYS A 228 28.01 -17.88 3.80
C LYS A 228 27.68 -16.43 3.45
N PRO A 229 26.91 -15.70 4.28
CA PRO A 229 26.57 -14.30 4.04
C PRO A 229 27.79 -13.41 3.76
N GLU A 230 28.89 -13.59 4.51
CA GLU A 230 30.13 -12.82 4.34
C GLU A 230 30.86 -13.06 3.01
N GLN A 231 30.46 -14.10 2.26
CA GLN A 231 31.00 -14.41 0.93
C GLN A 231 30.20 -13.75 -0.20
N ILE A 232 29.19 -12.93 0.13
CA ILE A 232 28.45 -12.12 -0.83
C ILE A 232 28.69 -10.65 -0.52
N LYS A 233 29.32 -9.96 -1.46
CA LYS A 233 29.50 -8.51 -1.42
C LYS A 233 28.38 -7.83 -2.22
N LEU A 234 27.73 -6.84 -1.62
CA LEU A 234 26.77 -6.00 -2.32
C LEU A 234 27.44 -4.71 -2.79
N ILE A 235 27.23 -4.37 -4.05
CA ILE A 235 27.53 -3.05 -4.64
C ILE A 235 26.19 -2.51 -5.12
N GLN A 236 25.69 -1.46 -4.46
CA GLN A 236 24.32 -1.00 -4.69
C GLN A 236 24.25 0.48 -5.07
N SER A 237 23.27 0.82 -5.90
CA SER A 237 22.80 2.19 -6.14
C SER A 237 23.86 3.16 -6.69
N ASP A 238 24.81 2.66 -7.47
CA ASP A 238 25.77 3.47 -8.22
C ASP A 238 25.51 3.33 -9.73
N THR A 239 24.97 4.37 -10.36
CA THR A 239 24.58 4.37 -11.78
C THR A 239 25.76 4.19 -12.74
N LYS A 240 27.01 4.34 -12.28
CA LYS A 240 28.21 4.08 -13.09
C LYS A 240 28.48 2.59 -13.27
N ILE A 241 28.17 1.77 -12.27
CA ILE A 241 28.62 0.37 -12.20
C ILE A 241 27.50 -0.64 -11.96
N CYS A 242 26.38 -0.21 -11.41
CA CYS A 242 25.22 -1.06 -11.15
C CYS A 242 24.26 -1.03 -12.35
N PRO A 243 23.69 -2.17 -12.75
CA PRO A 243 22.61 -2.18 -13.73
C PRO A 243 21.33 -1.58 -13.15
N ASP A 244 20.45 -1.09 -14.03
CA ASP A 244 19.16 -0.54 -13.62
C ASP A 244 18.22 -1.65 -13.12
N SER A 245 18.01 -1.68 -11.81
CA SER A 245 17.05 -2.54 -11.12
C SER A 245 15.70 -1.86 -10.89
N GLY A 246 15.52 -0.61 -11.34
CA GLY A 246 14.39 0.27 -11.07
C GLY A 246 14.49 0.99 -9.72
N MET A 247 13.43 1.72 -9.35
CA MET A 247 13.38 2.45 -8.08
C MET A 247 12.85 1.58 -6.92
N SER A 248 13.09 2.04 -5.69
CA SER A 248 12.51 1.50 -4.45
C SER A 248 11.16 2.13 -4.10
N ALA A 249 10.14 1.87 -4.92
CA ALA A 249 8.76 2.30 -4.71
C ALA A 249 7.75 1.26 -5.20
N GLY A 250 6.45 1.41 -4.93
CA GLY A 250 5.44 0.46 -5.42
C GLY A 250 5.61 -0.97 -4.88
N SER A 251 6.25 -1.08 -3.71
CA SER A 251 6.62 -2.32 -3.02
C SER A 251 7.31 -3.34 -3.94
N ARG A 252 8.01 -2.85 -4.97
CA ARG A 252 8.47 -3.67 -6.09
C ARG A 252 9.81 -4.35 -5.86
N SER A 253 10.70 -3.75 -5.07
CA SER A 253 12.13 -4.07 -5.15
C SER A 253 12.42 -5.54 -4.87
N HIS A 254 11.87 -6.10 -3.78
CA HIS A 254 12.07 -7.51 -3.45
C HIS A 254 11.59 -8.43 -4.59
N TYR A 255 10.40 -8.17 -5.12
CA TYR A 255 9.80 -8.94 -6.20
C TYR A 255 10.61 -8.86 -7.51
N MET A 256 10.91 -7.64 -7.98
CA MET A 256 11.53 -7.41 -9.29
C MET A 256 13.04 -7.74 -9.26
N ASN A 257 13.77 -7.18 -8.30
CA ASN A 257 15.20 -7.46 -8.12
C ASN A 257 15.43 -8.93 -7.77
N GLY A 258 14.56 -9.52 -6.96
CA GLY A 258 14.70 -10.92 -6.58
C GLY A 258 14.51 -11.89 -7.75
N ASN A 259 13.49 -11.69 -8.58
CA ASN A 259 13.34 -12.48 -9.80
C ASN A 259 14.49 -12.28 -10.80
N ALA A 260 15.01 -11.05 -10.94
CA ALA A 260 16.21 -10.81 -11.73
C ALA A 260 17.45 -11.52 -11.14
N THR A 261 17.55 -11.60 -9.81
CA THR A 261 18.61 -12.33 -9.10
C THR A 261 18.54 -13.83 -9.36
N ILE A 262 17.35 -14.42 -9.33
CA ILE A 262 17.13 -15.82 -9.72
C ILE A 262 17.59 -16.06 -11.16
N ALA A 263 17.25 -15.15 -12.09
CA ALA A 263 17.67 -15.26 -13.48
C ALA A 263 19.19 -15.20 -13.65
N ALA A 264 19.89 -14.32 -12.91
CA ALA A 264 21.36 -14.27 -12.91
C ALA A 264 21.98 -15.52 -12.29
N ALA A 265 21.45 -15.97 -11.16
CA ALA A 265 21.94 -17.13 -10.42
C ALA A 265 21.81 -18.42 -11.23
N ASN A 266 20.68 -18.64 -11.92
CA ASN A 266 20.50 -19.80 -12.79
C ASN A 266 21.58 -19.86 -13.89
N LYS A 267 21.85 -18.74 -14.58
CA LYS A 267 22.91 -18.66 -15.60
C LYS A 267 24.30 -18.94 -15.02
N MET A 268 24.59 -18.40 -13.83
CA MET A 268 25.85 -18.62 -13.13
C MET A 268 26.01 -20.10 -12.75
N LEU A 269 25.00 -20.69 -12.10
CA LEU A 269 25.02 -22.09 -11.67
C LEU A 269 25.16 -23.04 -12.86
N ASP A 270 24.48 -22.77 -13.97
CA ASP A 270 24.57 -23.59 -15.18
C ASP A 270 25.98 -23.55 -15.79
N ALA A 271 26.59 -22.37 -15.88
CA ALA A 271 27.96 -22.23 -16.38
C ALA A 271 28.99 -22.87 -15.43
N MET A 272 28.76 -22.80 -14.12
CA MET A 272 29.63 -23.42 -13.12
C MET A 272 29.44 -24.95 -13.05
N ARG A 273 28.31 -25.50 -13.46
CA ARG A 273 28.00 -26.93 -13.25
C ARG A 273 28.89 -27.83 -14.10
N LYS A 274 29.54 -28.79 -13.44
CA LYS A 274 30.29 -29.89 -14.06
C LYS A 274 29.41 -31.11 -14.29
N PRO A 275 29.80 -32.05 -15.19
CA PRO A 275 29.04 -33.28 -15.42
C PRO A 275 28.85 -34.16 -14.19
N ASP A 276 29.75 -34.08 -13.21
CA ASP A 276 29.67 -34.81 -11.93
C ASP A 276 28.74 -34.16 -10.90
N GLY A 277 28.08 -33.05 -11.26
CA GLY A 277 27.17 -32.31 -10.40
C GLY A 277 27.83 -31.31 -9.44
N THR A 278 29.17 -31.26 -9.40
CA THR A 278 29.91 -30.24 -8.65
C THR A 278 30.01 -28.93 -9.43
N PHE A 279 30.51 -27.87 -8.79
CA PHE A 279 30.62 -26.54 -9.39
C PHE A 279 32.08 -26.15 -9.60
N ARG A 280 32.35 -25.44 -10.69
CA ARG A 280 33.66 -24.89 -11.02
C ARG A 280 34.07 -23.77 -10.05
N THR A 281 35.36 -23.66 -9.76
CA THR A 281 35.96 -22.47 -9.15
C THR A 281 36.15 -21.37 -10.18
N TYR A 282 36.48 -20.15 -9.72
CA TYR A 282 36.87 -19.05 -10.60
C TYR A 282 38.03 -19.44 -11.53
N ASP A 283 39.09 -20.06 -11.00
CA ASP A 283 40.25 -20.46 -11.80
C ASP A 283 39.90 -21.48 -12.87
N GLU A 284 39.01 -22.43 -12.56
CA GLU A 284 38.49 -23.40 -13.55
C GLU A 284 37.69 -22.68 -14.63
N MET A 285 36.80 -21.75 -14.26
CA MET A 285 36.02 -20.95 -15.21
C MET A 285 36.93 -20.14 -16.16
N VAL A 286 37.92 -19.43 -15.62
CA VAL A 286 38.87 -18.63 -16.41
C VAL A 286 39.70 -19.51 -17.34
N LYS A 287 40.21 -20.65 -16.84
CA LYS A 287 40.99 -21.61 -17.63
C LYS A 287 40.18 -22.20 -18.79
N GLU A 288 38.90 -22.43 -18.59
CA GLU A 288 37.97 -22.93 -19.61
C GLU A 288 37.41 -21.83 -20.52
N GLY A 289 37.74 -20.55 -20.29
CA GLY A 289 37.23 -19.42 -21.07
C GLY A 289 35.75 -19.13 -20.83
N LEU A 290 35.21 -19.53 -19.66
CA LEU A 290 33.82 -19.32 -19.26
C LEU A 290 33.65 -17.94 -18.62
N PRO A 291 32.47 -17.29 -18.79
CA PRO A 291 32.20 -15.99 -18.17
C PRO A 291 32.11 -16.12 -16.65
N THR A 292 32.63 -15.13 -15.92
CA THR A 292 32.51 -15.05 -14.45
C THR A 292 31.48 -14.03 -13.98
N LYS A 293 30.95 -13.21 -14.89
CA LYS A 293 29.92 -12.20 -14.62
C LYS A 293 28.65 -12.50 -15.43
N PHE A 294 27.51 -12.49 -14.77
CA PHE A 294 26.23 -12.92 -15.32
C PHE A 294 25.17 -11.86 -15.10
N GLU A 295 24.48 -11.50 -16.19
CA GLU A 295 23.34 -10.59 -16.14
C GLU A 295 22.02 -11.35 -16.02
N GLY A 296 21.23 -10.97 -15.01
CA GLY A 296 19.86 -11.39 -14.82
C GLY A 296 18.90 -10.26 -15.17
N LYS A 297 17.86 -10.58 -15.93
CA LYS A 297 16.79 -9.64 -16.31
C LYS A 297 15.45 -10.28 -16.01
N PHE A 298 14.57 -9.50 -15.41
CA PHE A 298 13.17 -9.87 -15.21
C PHE A 298 12.29 -8.70 -15.63
N ALA A 299 11.22 -8.97 -16.38
CA ALA A 299 10.31 -7.95 -16.86
C ALA A 299 8.88 -8.47 -16.81
N ASN A 300 7.94 -7.65 -16.35
CA ASN A 300 6.55 -8.03 -16.17
C ASN A 300 5.83 -8.39 -17.48
N VAL A 301 6.39 -8.03 -18.64
CA VAL A 301 5.90 -8.47 -19.96
C VAL A 301 5.86 -10.00 -20.11
N VAL A 302 6.56 -10.76 -19.26
CA VAL A 302 6.48 -12.23 -19.22
C VAL A 302 5.23 -12.75 -18.48
N THR A 303 4.56 -11.89 -17.70
CA THR A 303 3.33 -12.21 -16.98
C THR A 303 2.13 -12.00 -17.90
N PRO A 304 1.41 -13.05 -18.30
CA PRO A 304 0.31 -12.92 -19.25
C PRO A 304 -0.84 -12.06 -18.72
N GLY A 305 -1.42 -11.25 -19.60
CA GLY A 305 -2.67 -10.53 -19.34
C GLY A 305 -2.53 -9.18 -18.62
N LEU A 306 -1.32 -8.77 -18.23
CA LEU A 306 -1.10 -7.46 -17.64
C LEU A 306 -1.46 -6.32 -18.61
N SER A 307 -2.19 -5.33 -18.12
CA SER A 307 -2.58 -4.14 -18.87
C SER A 307 -2.74 -2.95 -17.94
N ARG A 308 -2.49 -1.74 -18.44
CA ARG A 308 -2.92 -0.52 -17.72
C ARG A 308 -4.45 -0.49 -17.60
N LEU A 309 -4.96 0.37 -16.72
CA LEU A 309 -6.38 0.68 -16.70
C LEU A 309 -6.75 1.48 -17.95
N ASP A 310 -7.86 1.13 -18.58
CA ASP A 310 -8.51 1.97 -19.58
C ASP A 310 -9.10 3.21 -18.89
N PRO A 311 -8.68 4.43 -19.25
CA PRO A 311 -9.14 5.66 -18.60
C PRO A 311 -10.64 5.93 -18.81
N ASN A 312 -11.28 5.29 -19.79
CA ASN A 312 -12.71 5.48 -20.09
C ASN A 312 -13.61 4.53 -19.31
N THR A 313 -13.09 3.37 -18.91
CA THR A 313 -13.89 2.29 -18.28
C THR A 313 -13.38 1.86 -16.92
N GLY A 314 -12.15 2.20 -16.55
CA GLY A 314 -11.47 1.73 -15.36
C GLY A 314 -11.10 0.24 -15.41
N MET A 315 -11.30 -0.45 -16.53
CA MET A 315 -10.99 -1.87 -16.68
C MET A 315 -9.51 -2.09 -16.99
N GLY A 316 -8.88 -3.09 -16.36
CA GLY A 316 -7.49 -3.45 -16.64
C GLY A 316 -6.84 -4.26 -15.54
N ASP A 317 -5.68 -4.84 -15.83
CA ASP A 317 -4.92 -5.69 -14.90
C ASP A 317 -3.49 -5.16 -14.70
N PRO A 318 -3.30 -4.07 -13.93
CA PRO A 318 -2.05 -3.33 -13.94
C PRO A 318 -0.95 -3.93 -13.09
N THR A 319 -1.16 -5.04 -12.37
CA THR A 319 -0.16 -5.51 -11.41
C THR A 319 -0.05 -7.04 -11.37
N PRO A 320 1.18 -7.58 -11.33
CA PRO A 320 1.43 -9.01 -11.29
C PRO A 320 1.13 -9.64 -9.94
N ALA A 321 1.15 -8.85 -8.85
CA ALA A 321 0.97 -9.33 -7.49
C ALA A 321 0.40 -8.23 -6.60
N PHE A 322 -0.28 -8.64 -5.52
CA PHE A 322 -0.81 -7.75 -4.51
C PHE A 322 -0.28 -8.14 -3.14
N THR A 323 -0.22 -7.16 -2.25
CA THR A 323 -0.07 -7.35 -0.81
C THR A 323 -1.37 -6.99 -0.13
N TYR A 324 -1.69 -7.68 0.96
CA TYR A 324 -2.97 -7.54 1.65
C TYR A 324 -2.73 -7.27 3.13
N ALA A 325 -3.55 -6.40 3.73
CA ALA A 325 -3.54 -6.11 5.15
C ALA A 325 -4.97 -5.98 5.68
N LEU A 326 -5.30 -6.73 6.72
CA LEU A 326 -6.50 -6.56 7.52
C LEU A 326 -6.10 -5.95 8.86
N ASN A 327 -6.51 -4.71 9.08
CA ASN A 327 -6.12 -3.92 10.24
C ASN A 327 -7.26 -3.87 11.27
N MET A 328 -6.90 -4.01 12.54
CA MET A 328 -7.78 -3.79 13.68
C MET A 328 -7.12 -2.84 14.67
N ALA A 329 -7.85 -1.81 15.09
CA ALA A 329 -7.41 -0.89 16.13
C ALA A 329 -8.36 -0.94 17.32
N GLU A 330 -7.79 -0.86 18.52
CA GLU A 330 -8.51 -0.59 19.76
C GLU A 330 -8.14 0.78 20.27
N VAL A 331 -9.15 1.56 20.66
CA VAL A 331 -8.97 2.92 21.13
C VAL A 331 -9.62 3.16 22.49
N ALA A 332 -9.07 4.13 23.20
CA ALA A 332 -9.65 4.77 24.36
C ALA A 332 -9.90 6.25 24.04
N VAL A 333 -11.14 6.72 24.17
CA VAL A 333 -11.51 8.13 23.96
C VAL A 333 -11.87 8.75 25.31
N ASP A 334 -11.07 9.72 25.75
CA ASP A 334 -11.38 10.52 26.93
C ASP A 334 -12.52 11.49 26.59
N THR A 335 -13.67 11.35 27.26
CA THR A 335 -14.89 12.12 26.90
C THR A 335 -14.84 13.59 27.31
N LYS A 336 -13.95 13.93 28.26
CA LYS A 336 -13.76 15.32 28.71
C LYS A 336 -12.95 16.11 27.69
N THR A 337 -11.95 15.48 27.08
CA THR A 337 -10.96 16.16 26.21
C THR A 337 -11.10 15.82 24.73
N GLY A 338 -11.77 14.72 24.38
CA GLY A 338 -11.78 14.15 23.04
C GLY A 338 -10.47 13.47 22.64
N LYS A 339 -9.48 13.37 23.55
CA LYS A 339 -8.21 12.71 23.25
C LYS A 339 -8.46 11.23 22.99
N THR A 340 -8.02 10.76 21.81
CA THR A 340 -8.00 9.36 21.45
C THR A 340 -6.60 8.79 21.67
N THR A 341 -6.52 7.61 22.31
CA THR A 341 -5.30 6.82 22.45
C THR A 341 -5.53 5.46 21.82
N VAL A 342 -4.69 5.05 20.88
CA VAL A 342 -4.68 3.66 20.39
C VAL A 342 -4.01 2.78 21.44
N THR A 343 -4.72 1.79 21.97
CA THR A 343 -4.21 0.94 23.05
C THR A 343 -3.69 -0.41 22.58
N ARG A 344 -4.17 -0.89 21.43
CA ARG A 344 -3.71 -2.11 20.78
C ARG A 344 -3.93 -2.00 19.28
N PHE A 345 -3.02 -2.59 18.50
CA PHE A 345 -3.15 -2.68 17.06
C PHE A 345 -2.84 -4.11 16.59
N VAL A 346 -3.71 -4.68 15.76
CA VAL A 346 -3.50 -6.00 15.15
C VAL A 346 -3.54 -5.86 13.64
N CYS A 347 -2.52 -6.39 12.97
CA CYS A 347 -2.44 -6.43 11.51
C CYS A 347 -2.26 -7.89 11.08
N VAL A 348 -3.22 -8.42 10.32
CA VAL A 348 -3.02 -9.66 9.58
C VAL A 348 -2.58 -9.29 8.18
N ALA A 349 -1.44 -9.79 7.73
CA ALA A 349 -0.87 -9.45 6.43
C ALA A 349 -0.61 -10.69 5.58
N ASP A 350 -0.88 -10.58 4.28
CA ASP A 350 -0.37 -11.50 3.25
C ASP A 350 0.63 -10.73 2.39
N VAL A 351 1.89 -11.11 2.53
CA VAL A 351 3.06 -10.55 1.83
C VAL A 351 3.89 -11.65 1.17
N GLY A 352 3.25 -12.79 0.88
CA GLY A 352 3.91 -14.01 0.46
C GLY A 352 4.87 -14.57 1.52
N ARG A 353 5.82 -15.41 1.08
CA ARG A 353 6.85 -16.01 1.93
C ARG A 353 7.83 -14.96 2.45
N ILE A 354 8.09 -14.97 3.75
CA ILE A 354 9.01 -14.03 4.40
C ILE A 354 10.44 -14.53 4.34
N GLY A 355 11.33 -13.73 3.74
CA GLY A 355 12.77 -14.00 3.71
C GLY A 355 13.50 -13.56 4.98
N ASN A 356 13.17 -12.37 5.50
CA ASN A 356 13.74 -11.83 6.74
C ASN A 356 12.61 -11.25 7.61
N ILE A 357 12.36 -11.89 8.74
CA ILE A 357 11.24 -11.54 9.62
C ILE A 357 11.43 -10.19 10.31
N ASP A 358 12.67 -9.82 10.66
CA ASP A 358 12.95 -8.56 11.36
C ASP A 358 12.72 -7.36 10.44
N ALA A 359 13.13 -7.45 9.18
CA ALA A 359 12.87 -6.42 8.17
C ALA A 359 11.37 -6.25 7.92
N VAL A 360 10.62 -7.35 7.76
CA VAL A 360 9.18 -7.30 7.53
C VAL A 360 8.41 -6.80 8.76
N ASN A 361 8.81 -7.22 9.97
CA ASN A 361 8.27 -6.69 11.23
C ASN A 361 8.56 -5.19 11.38
N GLY A 362 9.80 -4.76 11.12
CA GLY A 362 10.17 -3.34 11.14
C GLY A 362 9.32 -2.51 10.17
N GLN A 363 9.09 -3.03 8.96
CA GLN A 363 8.16 -2.42 8.01
C GLN A 363 6.72 -2.36 8.56
N ALA A 364 6.22 -3.43 9.18
CA ALA A 364 4.89 -3.47 9.75
C ALA A 364 4.73 -2.42 10.86
N PHE A 365 5.63 -2.40 11.84
CA PHE A 365 5.61 -1.45 12.95
C PHE A 365 5.67 0.01 12.47
N GLY A 366 6.56 0.31 11.51
CA GLY A 366 6.63 1.65 10.93
C GLY A 366 5.37 2.04 10.16
N GLY A 367 4.75 1.11 9.43
CA GLY A 367 3.50 1.37 8.69
C GLY A 367 2.30 1.62 9.60
N ILE A 368 2.23 0.87 10.70
CA ILE A 368 1.21 1.05 11.75
C ILE A 368 1.40 2.38 12.46
N SER A 369 2.64 2.75 12.80
CA SER A 369 2.95 4.07 13.39
C SER A 369 2.48 5.22 12.49
N HIS A 370 2.82 5.18 11.19
CA HIS A 370 2.34 6.16 10.21
C HIS A 370 0.82 6.19 10.10
N SER A 371 0.16 5.03 10.21
CA SER A 371 -1.30 4.93 10.17
C SER A 371 -1.97 5.62 11.37
N ILE A 372 -1.39 5.47 12.57
CA ILE A 372 -1.87 6.11 13.79
C ILE A 372 -1.65 7.64 13.70
N GLY A 373 -0.48 8.08 13.26
CA GLY A 373 -0.17 9.49 13.03
C GLY A 373 -1.14 10.12 12.04
N PHE A 374 -1.30 9.50 10.87
CA PHE A 374 -2.21 9.99 9.83
C PHE A 374 -3.67 10.05 10.28
N ALA A 375 -4.10 9.14 11.15
CA ALA A 375 -5.44 9.18 11.72
C ALA A 375 -5.64 10.32 12.73
N LEU A 376 -4.64 10.62 13.57
CA LEU A 376 -4.85 11.39 14.80
C LEU A 376 -4.18 12.77 14.84
N SER A 377 -3.08 12.98 14.12
CA SER A 377 -2.22 14.15 14.36
C SER A 377 -1.46 14.69 13.15
N GLU A 378 -1.01 13.84 12.22
CA GLU A 378 -0.13 14.27 11.14
C GLU A 378 -0.85 15.13 10.10
N ASP A 379 -0.28 16.28 9.77
CA ASP A 379 -0.75 17.11 8.66
C ASP A 379 0.32 18.09 8.17
N TYR A 380 0.15 18.57 6.92
CA TYR A 380 0.88 19.68 6.33
C TYR A 380 -0.08 20.61 5.57
N ASP A 381 -1.02 21.21 6.31
CA ASP A 381 -1.92 22.26 5.79
C ASP A 381 -1.41 23.68 6.14
N ASP A 382 -1.30 24.02 7.44
CA ASP A 382 -0.73 25.30 7.87
C ASP A 382 0.80 25.29 7.70
N VAL A 383 1.27 25.86 6.61
CA VAL A 383 2.71 25.92 6.28
C VAL A 383 3.55 26.61 7.37
N LYS A 384 3.00 27.53 8.17
CA LYS A 384 3.76 28.19 9.24
C LYS A 384 3.90 27.28 10.45
N LYS A 385 2.80 26.61 10.82
CA LYS A 385 2.75 25.71 11.98
C LYS A 385 3.43 24.38 11.71
N HIS A 386 3.23 23.79 10.52
CA HIS A 386 3.70 22.45 10.15
C HIS A 386 5.12 22.48 9.56
N SER A 387 5.98 23.35 10.11
CA SER A 387 7.37 23.59 9.69
C SER A 387 8.39 22.72 10.45
N ASN A 388 7.94 21.93 11.43
CA ASN A 388 8.81 21.04 12.21
C ASN A 388 8.07 19.76 12.65
N ILE A 389 8.81 18.79 13.22
CA ILE A 389 8.30 17.47 13.66
C ILE A 389 7.07 17.62 14.56
N ALA A 390 7.17 18.42 15.62
CA ALA A 390 6.10 18.58 16.61
C ALA A 390 4.90 19.34 16.03
N GLY A 391 5.17 20.40 15.27
CA GLY A 391 4.13 21.21 14.63
C GLY A 391 3.29 20.40 13.65
N SER A 392 3.93 19.52 12.89
CA SER A 392 3.30 18.64 11.89
C SER A 392 2.63 17.41 12.49
N GLY A 393 2.67 17.24 13.83
CA GLY A 393 1.97 16.17 14.52
C GLY A 393 2.56 14.77 14.34
N VAL A 394 3.88 14.66 14.09
CA VAL A 394 4.55 13.36 14.00
C VAL A 394 4.44 12.62 15.35
N PRO A 395 4.01 11.34 15.37
CA PRO A 395 3.87 10.56 16.60
C PRO A 395 5.18 10.38 17.36
N TYR A 396 5.12 10.48 18.68
CA TYR A 396 6.18 10.06 19.59
C TYR A 396 5.86 8.71 20.23
N ILE A 397 6.81 8.14 20.97
CA ILE A 397 6.71 6.78 21.54
C ILE A 397 5.46 6.53 22.39
N LYS A 398 4.87 7.57 23.01
CA LYS A 398 3.65 7.44 23.83
C LYS A 398 2.35 7.55 23.04
N ASP A 399 2.44 7.95 21.77
CA ASP A 399 1.29 7.99 20.86
C ASP A 399 1.06 6.63 20.17
N ILE A 400 2.07 5.76 20.19
CA ILE A 400 2.05 4.42 19.61
C ILE A 400 1.88 3.38 20.73
N PRO A 401 0.98 2.39 20.59
CA PRO A 401 0.83 1.32 21.57
C PRO A 401 2.03 0.38 21.55
N ASP A 402 2.38 -0.18 22.71
CA ASP A 402 3.36 -1.26 22.81
C ASP A 402 2.77 -2.61 22.34
N GLU A 403 1.45 -2.79 22.50
CA GLU A 403 0.73 -4.00 22.06
C GLU A 403 0.40 -3.91 20.55
N ILE A 404 1.42 -4.14 19.72
CA ILE A 404 1.28 -4.33 18.27
C ILE A 404 1.46 -5.82 17.94
N ILE A 405 0.44 -6.43 17.34
CA ILE A 405 0.45 -7.83 16.93
C ILE A 405 0.41 -7.90 15.41
N VAL A 406 1.42 -8.51 14.80
CA VAL A 406 1.46 -8.76 13.36
C VAL A 406 1.39 -10.26 13.13
N LEU A 407 0.39 -10.66 12.34
CA LEU A 407 0.15 -12.05 11.96
C LEU A 407 0.35 -12.17 10.46
N TYR A 408 1.11 -13.17 10.04
CA TYR A 408 1.40 -13.40 8.62
C TYR A 408 0.62 -14.60 8.12
N ASN A 409 -0.13 -14.39 7.04
CA ASN A 409 -0.69 -15.47 6.25
C ASN A 409 0.45 -16.06 5.40
N ASP A 410 0.89 -17.29 5.72
CA ASP A 410 1.97 -17.97 5.00
C ASP A 410 1.45 -18.51 3.67
N ASN A 411 1.44 -17.63 2.66
CA ASN A 411 1.02 -17.94 1.31
C ASN A 411 2.21 -17.92 0.35
N TYR A 412 2.17 -18.76 -0.69
CA TYR A 412 3.25 -18.89 -1.67
C TYR A 412 2.85 -18.17 -2.97
N ASP A 413 3.41 -16.99 -3.21
CA ASP A 413 3.22 -16.26 -4.46
C ASP A 413 4.08 -16.88 -5.57
N LYS A 414 3.43 -17.61 -6.49
CA LYS A 414 4.12 -18.33 -7.57
C LYS A 414 4.87 -17.43 -8.54
N THR A 415 4.52 -16.14 -8.62
CA THR A 415 5.18 -15.21 -9.55
C THR A 415 6.33 -14.45 -8.89
N GLY A 416 6.40 -14.46 -7.56
CA GLY A 416 7.46 -13.81 -6.81
C GLY A 416 8.64 -14.73 -6.47
N PRO A 417 9.79 -14.13 -6.10
CA PRO A 417 11.01 -14.88 -5.85
C PRO A 417 10.84 -15.79 -4.63
N PHE A 418 10.97 -17.10 -4.85
CA PHE A 418 10.82 -18.13 -3.80
C PHE A 418 9.48 -18.09 -3.05
N GLY A 419 8.41 -17.63 -3.68
CA GLY A 419 7.10 -17.49 -3.04
C GLY A 419 6.88 -16.17 -2.31
N SER A 420 7.87 -15.27 -2.29
CA SER A 420 7.79 -13.96 -1.63
C SER A 420 7.08 -12.91 -2.50
N SER A 421 6.69 -11.79 -1.91
CA SER A 421 6.05 -10.67 -2.63
C SER A 421 6.72 -9.33 -2.31
N GLY A 422 5.99 -8.23 -2.47
CA GLY A 422 6.27 -6.97 -1.77
C GLY A 422 5.76 -7.03 -0.31
N ALA A 423 5.94 -5.96 0.47
CA ALA A 423 5.38 -5.92 1.82
C ALA A 423 5.03 -4.51 2.31
N SER A 424 5.98 -3.58 2.18
CA SER A 424 6.00 -2.33 2.94
C SER A 424 4.71 -1.52 2.87
N GLU A 425 4.11 -1.33 1.70
CA GLU A 425 3.02 -0.37 1.58
C GLU A 425 1.66 -0.91 2.07
N ALA A 426 1.46 -2.22 2.12
CA ALA A 426 0.23 -2.76 2.71
C ALA A 426 0.03 -2.33 4.17
N PHE A 427 1.12 -2.21 4.93
CA PHE A 427 1.07 -1.87 6.36
C PHE A 427 0.65 -0.43 6.68
N GLN A 428 0.69 0.50 5.72
CA GLN A 428 0.19 1.86 5.91
C GLN A 428 -1.10 2.12 5.12
N ALA A 429 -1.52 1.18 4.26
CA ALA A 429 -2.60 1.38 3.31
C ALA A 429 -3.92 1.81 3.95
N SER A 430 -4.39 1.17 5.03
CA SER A 430 -5.73 1.44 5.59
C SER A 430 -5.79 1.47 7.12
N GLY A 431 -4.66 1.34 7.82
CA GLY A 431 -4.64 1.27 9.28
C GLY A 431 -5.25 2.50 9.96
N HIS A 432 -5.15 3.68 9.32
CA HIS A 432 -5.75 4.91 9.81
C HIS A 432 -7.28 4.82 9.85
N VAL A 433 -7.90 4.11 8.91
CA VAL A 433 -9.36 3.93 8.87
C VAL A 433 -9.83 2.97 9.97
N ALA A 434 -9.02 1.97 10.34
CA ALA A 434 -9.32 1.13 11.50
C ALA A 434 -9.38 1.97 12.77
N VAL A 435 -8.47 2.94 12.95
CA VAL A 435 -8.48 3.89 14.07
C VAL A 435 -9.73 4.78 14.04
N LEU A 436 -10.08 5.33 12.87
CA LEU A 436 -11.28 6.18 12.72
C LEU A 436 -12.58 5.42 13.00
N ASN A 437 -12.71 4.19 12.50
CA ASN A 437 -13.85 3.33 12.78
C ASN A 437 -13.90 2.94 14.26
N ALA A 438 -12.75 2.77 14.92
CA ALA A 438 -12.68 2.49 16.36
C ALA A 438 -13.16 3.69 17.20
N ILE A 439 -12.83 4.92 16.79
CA ILE A 439 -13.35 6.15 17.43
C ILE A 439 -14.88 6.19 17.32
N TYR A 440 -15.41 5.93 16.12
CA TYR A 440 -16.85 5.87 15.91
C TYR A 440 -17.51 4.80 16.79
N ASN A 441 -16.93 3.60 16.83
CA ASN A 441 -17.43 2.51 17.66
C ASN A 441 -17.42 2.85 19.16
N ALA A 442 -16.42 3.59 19.63
CA ALA A 442 -16.30 3.98 21.03
C ALA A 442 -17.38 5.00 21.45
N CYS A 443 -17.56 6.07 20.65
CA CYS A 443 -18.30 7.25 21.11
C CYS A 443 -19.35 7.79 20.13
N GLY A 444 -19.57 7.15 18.99
CA GLY A 444 -20.53 7.59 17.97
C GLY A 444 -20.08 8.80 17.15
N VAL A 445 -18.85 9.29 17.34
CA VAL A 445 -18.31 10.41 16.58
C VAL A 445 -17.58 9.91 15.35
N ARG A 446 -18.11 10.23 14.16
CA ARG A 446 -17.45 9.92 12.88
C ARG A 446 -16.69 11.14 12.38
N VAL A 447 -15.37 11.03 12.28
CA VAL A 447 -14.54 12.10 11.71
C VAL A 447 -14.41 11.89 10.20
N HIS A 448 -14.95 12.84 9.43
CA HIS A 448 -14.93 12.80 7.96
C HIS A 448 -13.73 13.53 7.35
N GLU A 449 -13.08 14.42 8.11
CA GLU A 449 -11.93 15.19 7.66
C GLU A 449 -10.77 14.96 8.64
N MET A 450 -9.76 14.22 8.18
CA MET A 450 -8.56 13.90 8.95
C MET A 450 -7.65 15.12 9.13
N PRO A 451 -6.79 15.13 10.16
CA PRO A 451 -6.73 14.15 11.25
C PRO A 451 -7.90 14.28 12.24
N ALA A 452 -8.22 13.20 12.95
CA ALA A 452 -9.17 13.15 14.06
C ALA A 452 -8.57 13.77 15.33
N THR A 453 -8.33 15.08 15.27
CA THR A 453 -7.79 15.83 16.41
C THR A 453 -8.73 15.74 17.61
N LYS A 454 -8.17 15.89 18.82
CA LYS A 454 -8.95 15.89 20.06
C LYS A 454 -10.07 16.93 20.05
N GLU A 455 -9.85 18.09 19.43
CA GLU A 455 -10.85 19.15 19.28
C GLU A 455 -12.01 18.70 18.38
N LYS A 456 -11.74 18.06 17.23
CA LYS A 456 -12.77 17.54 16.33
C LYS A 456 -13.60 16.45 17.01
N VAL A 457 -12.95 15.52 17.72
CA VAL A 457 -13.63 14.45 18.47
C VAL A 457 -14.47 15.04 19.61
N LYS A 458 -13.92 16.00 20.36
CA LYS A 458 -14.62 16.68 21.46
C LYS A 458 -15.85 17.44 20.99
N ALA A 459 -15.74 18.16 19.87
CA ALA A 459 -16.88 18.85 19.26
C ALA A 459 -18.02 17.87 18.90
N GLY A 460 -17.69 16.69 18.35
CA GLY A 460 -18.67 15.64 18.09
C GLY A 460 -19.32 15.10 19.36
N LEU A 461 -18.54 14.81 20.40
CA LEU A 461 -19.05 14.39 21.70
C LEU A 461 -20.02 15.40 22.31
N ASP A 462 -19.70 16.70 22.20
CA ASP A 462 -20.53 17.78 22.75
C ASP A 462 -21.87 17.90 21.99
N ILE A 463 -21.89 17.68 20.67
CA ILE A 463 -23.13 17.59 19.88
C ILE A 463 -23.99 16.44 20.38
N LEU A 464 -23.42 15.24 20.50
CA LEU A 464 -24.15 14.05 20.96
C LEU A 464 -24.66 14.20 22.41
N ALA A 465 -23.89 14.84 23.29
CA ALA A 465 -24.31 15.12 24.66
C ALA A 465 -25.53 16.04 24.77
N ARG A 466 -25.77 16.89 23.76
CA ARG A 466 -26.99 17.72 23.65
C ARG A 466 -28.18 16.97 23.04
N GLY A 467 -28.01 15.71 22.65
CA GLY A 467 -29.03 14.92 21.94
C GLY A 467 -29.19 15.33 20.47
N GLU A 468 -28.26 16.11 19.93
CA GLU A 468 -28.24 16.51 18.53
C GLU A 468 -27.57 15.43 17.67
N LYS A 469 -27.87 15.43 16.36
CA LYS A 469 -27.19 14.56 15.41
C LYS A 469 -25.98 15.29 14.82
N ILE A 470 -24.90 14.54 14.61
CA ILE A 470 -23.77 15.02 13.82
C ILE A 470 -24.19 14.92 12.36
N GLU A 471 -24.46 16.08 11.73
CA GLU A 471 -24.81 16.12 10.32
C GLU A 471 -23.60 15.71 9.45
N PRO A 472 -23.81 14.91 8.40
CA PRO A 472 -22.73 14.53 7.49
C PRO A 472 -22.18 15.76 6.76
N GLN A 473 -20.91 15.69 6.38
CA GLN A 473 -20.28 16.73 5.57
C GLN A 473 -21.03 16.93 4.24
N LYS A 474 -21.06 18.17 3.76
CA LYS A 474 -21.64 18.48 2.44
C LYS A 474 -20.82 17.79 1.35
N LYS A 475 -21.50 17.34 0.29
CA LYS A 475 -20.85 16.81 -0.92
C LYS A 475 -19.83 17.85 -1.43
N TYR A 476 -18.58 17.44 -1.62
CA TYR A 476 -17.56 18.29 -2.24
C TYR A 476 -17.93 18.55 -3.69
N PHE A 477 -17.84 19.80 -4.14
CA PHE A 477 -17.89 20.14 -5.55
C PHE A 477 -16.50 20.02 -6.16
N LEU A 478 -16.31 19.08 -7.08
CA LEU A 478 -15.00 18.74 -7.64
C LEU A 478 -14.82 19.24 -9.09
N GLY A 479 -15.59 20.26 -9.48
CA GLY A 479 -15.56 20.91 -10.80
C GLY A 479 -16.73 20.52 -11.73
N SER A 480 -17.25 19.31 -11.60
CA SER A 480 -18.39 18.78 -12.35
C SER A 480 -19.11 17.69 -11.54
N ASP A 481 -20.39 17.43 -11.86
CA ASP A 481 -21.08 16.27 -11.32
C ASP A 481 -20.49 14.97 -11.90
N LEU A 482 -20.47 13.91 -11.07
CA LEU A 482 -19.95 12.61 -11.44
C LEU A 482 -20.58 12.07 -12.74
N TYR A 483 -21.92 12.09 -12.84
CA TYR A 483 -22.59 11.46 -13.97
C TYR A 483 -22.49 12.29 -15.23
N ASP A 484 -22.53 13.61 -15.11
CA ASP A 484 -22.29 14.51 -16.25
C ASP A 484 -20.90 14.25 -16.84
N GLU A 485 -19.88 14.08 -15.99
CA GLU A 485 -18.52 13.78 -16.45
C GLU A 485 -18.39 12.37 -17.05
N LEU A 486 -19.04 11.36 -16.46
CA LEU A 486 -19.05 10.00 -17.03
C LEU A 486 -19.73 9.96 -18.41
N GLU A 487 -20.83 10.70 -18.60
CA GLU A 487 -21.45 10.83 -19.92
C GLU A 487 -20.57 11.63 -20.89
N ASN A 488 -19.86 12.66 -20.41
CA ASN A 488 -18.87 13.39 -21.20
C ASN A 488 -17.73 12.48 -21.68
N ILE A 489 -17.17 11.63 -20.81
CA ILE A 489 -16.13 10.66 -21.18
C ILE A 489 -16.65 9.64 -22.19
N LYS A 490 -17.90 9.17 -22.05
CA LYS A 490 -18.51 8.28 -23.05
C LYS A 490 -18.69 8.96 -24.41
N ALA A 491 -19.09 10.22 -24.43
CA ALA A 491 -19.27 11.00 -25.66
C ALA A 491 -17.92 11.41 -26.29
N ASN A 492 -16.90 11.64 -25.45
CA ASN A 492 -15.58 12.14 -25.83
C ASN A 492 -14.48 11.23 -25.23
N PRO A 493 -14.36 9.97 -25.69
CA PRO A 493 -13.44 9.02 -25.08
C PRO A 493 -11.99 9.49 -25.19
N VAL A 494 -11.26 9.36 -24.09
CA VAL A 494 -9.82 9.59 -24.02
C VAL A 494 -9.13 8.56 -24.92
N PRO A 495 -8.33 8.99 -25.91
CA PRO A 495 -7.56 8.07 -26.74
C PRO A 495 -6.63 7.20 -25.88
N PHE A 496 -6.72 5.88 -26.04
CA PHE A 496 -5.98 4.92 -25.24
C PHE A 496 -5.55 3.71 -26.10
N GLY A 497 -4.26 3.34 -26.03
CA GLY A 497 -3.64 2.23 -26.77
C GLY A 497 -2.32 2.60 -27.48
N GLY A 498 -1.27 1.77 -27.38
CA GLY A 498 0.08 1.99 -27.93
C GLY A 498 1.17 2.16 -26.86
N ASN A 499 2.42 2.47 -27.25
CA ASN A 499 3.51 2.85 -26.32
C ASN A 499 3.38 4.30 -25.80
N ASP A 500 2.44 5.07 -26.36
CA ASP A 500 2.22 6.48 -26.05
C ASP A 500 0.82 6.67 -25.49
N PHE A 501 0.75 6.86 -24.18
CA PHE A 501 -0.49 6.82 -23.40
C PHE A 501 -1.20 8.17 -23.26
N PHE A 502 -0.59 9.28 -23.65
CA PHE A 502 -1.20 10.61 -23.52
C PHE A 502 -0.86 11.50 -24.72
N LYS A 503 -1.89 11.96 -25.43
CA LYS A 503 -1.80 13.18 -26.23
C LYS A 503 -2.17 14.34 -25.30
N PRO A 504 -1.22 15.23 -24.95
CA PRO A 504 -1.56 16.41 -24.15
C PRO A 504 -2.62 17.24 -24.88
N ILE A 505 -3.55 17.84 -24.13
CA ILE A 505 -4.63 18.69 -24.68
C ILE A 505 -4.07 20.03 -25.22
N GLY A 506 -2.74 20.22 -25.19
CA GLY A 506 -2.00 21.30 -25.86
C GLY A 506 -0.66 20.76 -26.37
N GLY A 507 -0.13 21.37 -27.45
CA GLY A 507 1.05 20.87 -28.17
C GLY A 507 2.25 20.56 -27.27
N ALA A 508 2.80 19.35 -27.46
CA ALA A 508 4.12 18.87 -27.02
C ALA A 508 4.66 19.44 -25.70
N GLY A 509 4.11 19.01 -24.57
CA GLY A 509 4.84 19.02 -23.30
C GLY A 509 5.87 17.89 -23.29
N GLU A 510 7.12 18.22 -22.93
CA GLU A 510 8.21 17.24 -22.79
C GLU A 510 7.82 16.11 -21.83
N ARG A 511 8.11 14.88 -22.23
CA ARG A 511 7.99 13.70 -21.38
C ARG A 511 9.16 13.70 -20.41
N PHE A 512 8.88 13.83 -19.12
CA PHE A 512 9.86 13.50 -18.10
C PHE A 512 9.53 12.11 -17.55
N PHE A 513 10.41 11.17 -17.90
CA PHE A 513 10.50 9.75 -17.54
C PHE A 513 9.60 8.78 -18.32
#